data_AF-A0A0J7IWS0-F1
#
_entry.id   AF-A0A0J7IWS0-F1
#
_cell.length_a   1.000
_cell.length_b   1.000
_cell.length_c   1.000
_cell.angle_alpha   90.00
_cell.angle_beta   90.00
_cell.angle_gamma   90.00
#
_symmetry.space_group_name_H-M   'P 1'
#
loop_
_entity.id
_entity.type
_entity.pdbx_description
1 polymer ?
#
loop_
_entity_poly.entity_id
_entity_poly.type
_entity_poly.pdbx_seq_one_letter_code
_entity_poly.pdbx_strand_id
1 'polypeptide(L)' 'MLLATVLPRVFILKDKGQDIRLTDPEARWSVEAVMNYYANMYPILTTAKVSAPKIKDDAVEYRFESVMGTKG' A
#
# COMPACT_ATOMS: atom_id res chain seq x y z
N MET A 1 -30.81 6.12 2.44
CA MET A 1 -29.59 5.29 2.58
C MET A 1 -28.41 6.11 2.07
N LEU A 2 -27.41 6.39 2.90
CA LEU A 2 -26.14 6.92 2.39
C LEU A 2 -25.37 5.73 1.83
N LEU A 3 -25.27 5.62 0.50
CA LEU A 3 -24.28 4.75 -0.12
C LEU A 3 -22.93 5.41 0.12
N ALA A 4 -22.22 5.03 1.19
CA ALA A 4 -20.84 5.43 1.37
C ALA A 4 -20.04 4.82 0.20
N THR A 5 -19.75 5.62 -0.81
CA THR A 5 -18.92 5.21 -1.95
C THR A 5 -17.51 5.03 -1.39
N VAL A 6 -17.10 3.78 -1.19
CA VAL A 6 -15.73 3.49 -0.76
C VAL A 6 -14.82 3.82 -1.94
N LEU A 7 -14.00 4.84 -1.79
CA LEU A 7 -13.01 5.19 -2.81
C LEU A 7 -12.09 3.97 -3.02
N PRO A 8 -11.80 3.59 -4.28
CA PRO A 8 -10.87 2.51 -4.56
C PRO A 8 -9.52 2.77 -3.91
N ARG A 9 -8.95 1.75 -3.28
CA ARG A 9 -7.64 1.84 -2.66
C ARG A 9 -6.58 1.39 -3.66
N VAL A 10 -5.49 2.13 -3.74
CA VAL A 10 -4.33 1.82 -4.58
C VAL A 10 -3.12 1.70 -3.66
N PHE A 11 -2.42 0.58 -3.75
CA PHE A 11 -1.21 0.36 -2.97
C PHE A 11 0.00 0.56 -3.87
N ILE A 12 1.02 1.23 -3.36
CA ILE A 12 2.25 1.52 -4.12
C ILE A 12 3.43 1.05 -3.28
N LEU A 13 4.16 0.06 -3.78
CA LEU A 13 5.42 -0.40 -3.22
C LEU A 13 6.57 0.31 -3.97
N LYS A 14 7.54 0.85 -3.24
CA LYS A 14 8.81 1.26 -3.85
C LYS A 14 9.83 0.15 -3.71
N ASP A 15 10.18 -0.50 -4.81
CA ASP A 15 11.21 -1.55 -4.84
C ASP A 15 12.31 -1.19 -5.85
N LYS A 16 13.58 -1.24 -5.41
CA LYS A 16 14.76 -0.90 -6.23
C LYS A 16 14.66 0.43 -7.00
N GLY A 17 13.96 1.42 -6.44
CA GLY A 17 13.76 2.73 -7.07
C GLY A 17 12.61 2.79 -8.09
N GLN A 18 11.85 1.71 -8.24
CA GLN A 18 10.64 1.65 -9.07
C GLN A 18 9.39 1.63 -8.19
N ASP A 19 8.38 2.40 -8.58
CA ASP A 19 7.06 2.38 -7.96
C ASP A 19 6.22 1.28 -8.62
N ILE A 20 5.90 0.25 -7.85
CA ILE A 20 5.07 -0.89 -8.24
C ILE A 20 3.67 -0.66 -7.70
N ARG A 21 2.67 -0.56 -8.60
CA ARG A 21 1.26 -0.50 -8.21
C ARG A 21 0.74 -1.89 -7.90
N LEU A 22 0.20 -2.06 -6.70
CA LEU A 22 -0.41 -3.27 -6.20
C LEU A 22 -1.93 -3.06 -6.14
N THR A 23 -2.67 -4.04 -6.65
CA THR A 23 -4.13 -4.06 -6.60
C THR A 23 -4.61 -4.30 -5.18
N ASP A 24 -5.86 -3.92 -4.87
CA ASP A 24 -6.47 -4.30 -3.61
C ASP A 24 -7.01 -5.75 -3.73
N PRO A 25 -6.46 -6.74 -2.99
CA PRO A 25 -6.94 -8.12 -3.04
C PRO A 25 -8.32 -8.27 -2.39
N GLU A 26 -8.66 -7.44 -1.40
CA GLU A 26 -9.92 -7.50 -0.67
C GLU A 26 -10.20 -6.15 0.01
N ALA A 27 -11.27 -5.48 -0.43
CA ALA A 27 -11.64 -4.15 0.05
C ALA A 27 -11.98 -4.10 1.55
N ARG A 28 -12.36 -5.24 2.15
CA ARG A 28 -12.64 -5.36 3.59
C ARG A 28 -11.40 -5.48 4.46
N TRP A 29 -10.24 -5.78 3.88
CA TRP A 29 -9.00 -5.94 4.63
C TRP A 29 -8.45 -4.61 5.11
N SER A 30 -7.77 -4.63 6.26
CA SER A 30 -6.94 -3.50 6.66
C SER A 30 -5.77 -3.34 5.69
N VAL A 31 -5.20 -2.13 5.62
CA VAL A 31 -4.02 -1.88 4.79
C VAL A 31 -2.83 -2.77 5.20
N GLU A 32 -2.70 -3.04 6.49
CA GLU A 32 -1.68 -3.96 7.03
C GLU A 32 -1.91 -5.40 6.57
N ALA A 33 -3.16 -5.87 6.51
CA ALA A 33 -3.47 -7.20 5.98
C ALA A 33 -3.13 -7.30 4.49
N VAL A 34 -3.41 -6.26 3.71
CA VAL A 34 -2.98 -6.18 2.30
C VAL A 34 -1.45 -6.17 2.17
N MET A 35 -0.76 -5.41 3.02
CA MET A 35 0.71 -5.40 3.07
C MET A 35 1.29 -6.78 3.37
N ASN A 36 0.75 -7.48 4.38
CA ASN A 36 1.17 -8.82 4.77
C ASN A 36 0.87 -9.86 3.68
N TYR A 37 -0.25 -9.72 2.97
CA TYR A 37 -0.57 -10.56 1.81
C TYR A 37 0.51 -10.45 0.74
N TYR A 38 0.89 -9.22 0.37
CA TYR A 38 1.94 -8.96 -0.61
C TYR A 38 3.35 -9.24 -0.10
N ALA A 39 3.58 -9.31 1.22
CA ALA A 39 4.88 -9.62 1.79
C ALA A 39 5.41 -11.01 1.41
N ASN A 40 4.51 -11.95 1.07
CA ASN A 40 4.89 -13.26 0.53
C ASN A 40 5.58 -13.17 -0.83
N MET A 41 5.23 -12.16 -1.65
CA MET A 41 5.80 -11.94 -2.98
C MET A 41 6.92 -10.89 -2.95
N TYR A 42 6.78 -9.89 -2.09
CA TYR A 42 7.73 -8.80 -1.90
C TYR A 42 8.22 -8.79 -0.45
N PRO A 43 9.27 -9.57 -0.11
CA PRO A 43 9.77 -9.69 1.26
C PRO A 43 10.12 -8.36 1.93
N ILE A 44 10.44 -7.32 1.13
CA ILE A 44 10.69 -5.96 1.63
C ILE A 44 9.50 -5.37 2.40
N LEU A 45 8.27 -5.81 2.11
CA LEU A 45 7.06 -5.36 2.79
C LEU A 45 6.97 -5.84 4.24
N THR A 46 7.67 -6.92 4.63
CA THR A 46 7.70 -7.40 6.02
C THR A 46 8.28 -6.39 7.00
N THR A 47 9.13 -5.48 6.51
CA THR A 47 9.76 -4.41 7.29
C THR A 47 9.31 -3.02 6.84
N ALA A 48 8.41 -2.94 5.86
CA ALA A 48 7.90 -1.67 5.37
C ALA A 48 6.88 -1.07 6.33
N LYS A 49 6.69 0.24 6.22
CA LYS A 49 5.64 0.98 6.91
C LYS A 49 4.63 1.51 5.91
N VAL A 50 3.38 1.58 6.34
CA VAL A 50 2.30 2.17 5.56
C VAL A 50 2.35 3.69 5.73
N SER A 51 2.36 4.43 4.63
CA SER A 51 2.25 5.89 4.66
C SER A 51 0.84 6.34 5.07
N ALA A 52 0.70 7.61 5.45
CA ALA A 52 -0.62 8.22 5.56
C ALA A 52 -1.41 8.08 4.24
N PRO A 53 -2.74 7.88 4.30
CA PRO A 53 -3.59 7.82 3.11
C PRO A 53 -3.52 9.13 2.33
N LYS A 54 -3.35 9.04 1.01
CA LYS A 54 -3.39 10.20 0.11
C LYS A 54 -4.52 10.03 -0.89
N ILE A 55 -5.43 10.98 -0.95
CA ILE A 55 -6.49 10.97 -1.96
C ILE A 55 -5.93 11.58 -3.25
N LYS A 56 -5.97 10.82 -4.34
CA LYS A 56 -5.52 11.24 -5.66
C LYS A 56 -6.35 10.52 -6.72
N ASP A 57 -6.79 11.25 -7.75
CA ASP A 57 -7.51 10.69 -8.91
C ASP A 57 -8.67 9.74 -8.52
N ASP A 58 -9.53 10.19 -7.60
CA ASP A 58 -10.66 9.42 -7.05
C ASP A 58 -10.28 8.08 -6.39
N ALA A 59 -9.02 7.93 -5.96
CA ALA A 59 -8.53 6.78 -5.24
C ALA A 59 -7.81 7.19 -3.94
N VAL A 60 -7.77 6.26 -2.99
CA VAL A 60 -6.91 6.39 -1.79
C VAL A 60 -5.62 5.64 -2.05
N GLU A 61 -4.53 6.38 -2.24
CA GLU A 61 -3.19 5.83 -2.37
C GLU A 61 -2.56 5.58 -1.00
N TYR A 62 -2.04 4.37 -0.81
CA TYR A 62 -1.21 3.96 0.31
C TYR A 62 0.17 3.57 -0.20
N ARG A 63 1.23 4.19 0.31
CA ARG A 63 2.61 3.83 -0.04
C ARG A 63 3.19 2.92 1.02
N PHE A 64 3.84 1.84 0.57
CA PHE A 64 4.64 0.99 1.42
C PHE A 64 6.09 1.49 1.36
N GLU A 65 6.49 2.17 2.43
CA GLU A 65 7.81 2.75 2.59
C GLU A 65 8.71 1.73 3.31
N SER A 66 9.61 1.09 2.57
CA SER A 66 10.64 0.25 3.17
C SER A 66 11.63 1.11 3.94
N VAL A 67 12.10 0.65 5.10
CA VAL A 67 13.18 1.31 5.85
C VAL A 67 14.56 1.04 5.22
N MET A 68 14.62 0.51 3.99
CA MET A 68 15.86 0.20 3.29
C MET A 68 16.52 1.49 2.79
N GLY A 69 17.24 2.18 3.70
CA GLY A 69 18.06 3.32 3.33
C GLY A 69 18.16 4.43 4.38
N THR A 70 18.80 4.15 5.52
CA THR A 70 19.76 5.12 6.08
C THR A 70 21.10 4.44 6.09
N LYS A 71 21.76 4.39 4.92
CA LYS A 71 23.21 4.18 4.88
C LYS A 71 23.83 5.50 5.35
N GLY A 72 23.95 5.65 6.66
CA GLY A 72 24.80 6.62 7.33
C GLY A 72 26.04 5.89 7.81
#